data_AF-A0A9Q1EDY8-F1
#
_entry.id   AF-A0A9Q1EDY8-F1
#
_cell.length_a   1.000
_cell.length_b   1.000
_cell.length_c   1.000
_cell.angle_alpha   90.00
_cell.angle_beta   90.00
_cell.angle_gamma   90.00
#
_symmetry.space_group_name_H-M   'P 1'
#
loop_
_entity.id
_entity.type
_entity.pdbx_description
1 polymer ?
#
loop_
_entity_poly.entity_id
_entity_poly.type
_entity_poly.pdbx_seq_one_letter_code
_entity_poly.pdbx_strand_id
1 'polypeptide(L)'
;MELHDPEEQFLQYARSGDLSGILSLLLAKIKEEVCLNINCRGKKKANSGWTALHLACYFGHTEVVEELLKAGADVNLANEEGDTALHKAVLAERKVVVLLLLRYDARPAAINGTGRIPRDCTYDDEIITMLDAAERREQRRAEQQLLYAAREGDALALTRLLSSKPSPDMHCRDVLGNTPLHCAVYRDQKRCVLQLLRSGASPGVRNRNDQSVFDLANSPEMKQILKGNPEKVLGHTVQMFEGPLWKRSRFVGWRSHWVVLQEGCLSWFPKRSDAAANIHRQGFKNLTAAQCMVKAWDSFYFTLTCFDGSVHHFKVSPRNDPETTRKEWLDALEEHSTYSTQYCSQDPGREEGEGQEQDVMSASHLTDCLQIAEASQHKLEAQVSTLLSMAKNSEAESLSAPILLKVREVRDLSGETCASLRSCLGLLSQQEEVWSLKLEQEVEKNKILSEALQTLATEHHNLTAGPSPGPGHCR
;
A
#
# COMPACT_ATOMS: atom_id res chain seq x y z
N MET A 1 54.35 -7.57 7.85
CA MET A 1 53.38 -8.41 7.13
C MET A 1 52.03 -7.79 7.41
N GLU A 2 51.67 -6.77 6.63
CA GLU A 2 50.39 -6.09 6.81
C GLU A 2 49.28 -7.11 6.52
N LEU A 3 48.43 -7.38 7.52
CA LEU A 3 47.16 -8.07 7.32
C LEU A 3 46.31 -7.14 6.45
N HIS A 4 46.50 -7.22 5.14
CA HIS A 4 45.62 -6.53 4.21
C HIS A 4 44.23 -7.15 4.32
N ASP A 5 43.25 -6.30 4.61
CA ASP A 5 41.84 -6.65 4.64
C ASP A 5 41.47 -7.35 3.32
N PRO A 6 41.00 -8.61 3.33
CA PRO A 6 40.69 -9.36 2.12
C PRO A 6 39.62 -8.67 1.27
N GLU A 7 38.71 -7.90 1.89
CA GLU A 7 37.71 -7.10 1.16
C GLU A 7 38.36 -5.92 0.43
N GLU A 8 39.35 -5.25 1.05
CA GLU A 8 40.10 -4.19 0.37
C GLU A 8 40.92 -4.72 -0.80
N GLN A 9 41.54 -5.89 -0.64
CA GLN A 9 42.25 -6.57 -1.74
C GLN A 9 41.29 -6.96 -2.85
N PHE A 10 40.14 -7.51 -2.52
CA PHE A 10 39.11 -7.89 -3.48
C PHE A 10 38.63 -6.68 -4.31
N LEU A 11 38.38 -5.54 -3.66
CA LEU A 11 38.04 -4.29 -4.35
C LEU A 11 39.19 -3.77 -5.22
N GLN A 12 40.44 -3.90 -4.77
CA GLN A 12 41.61 -3.48 -5.53
C GLN A 12 41.82 -4.36 -6.78
N TYR A 13 41.64 -5.67 -6.67
CA TYR A 13 41.68 -6.59 -7.82
C TYR A 13 40.57 -6.28 -8.81
N ALA A 14 39.34 -6.03 -8.34
CA ALA A 14 38.24 -5.63 -9.20
C ALA A 14 38.49 -4.29 -9.92
N ARG A 15 39.18 -3.34 -9.27
CA ARG A 15 39.58 -2.06 -9.86
C ARG A 15 40.66 -2.22 -10.94
N SER A 16 41.66 -3.04 -10.67
CA SER A 16 42.81 -3.25 -11.56
C SER A 16 42.53 -4.25 -12.68
N GLY A 17 41.47 -5.05 -12.56
CA GLY A 17 41.15 -6.12 -13.52
C GLY A 17 41.92 -7.41 -13.27
N ASP A 18 42.46 -7.60 -12.07
CA ASP A 18 43.21 -8.81 -11.70
C ASP A 18 42.26 -9.99 -11.48
N LEU A 19 41.97 -10.72 -12.56
CA LEU A 19 41.13 -11.91 -12.56
C LEU A 19 41.71 -13.02 -11.66
N SER A 20 43.03 -13.20 -11.66
CA SER A 20 43.69 -14.25 -10.87
C SER A 20 43.53 -13.99 -9.38
N GLY A 21 43.72 -12.74 -8.96
CA GLY A 21 43.47 -12.28 -7.59
C GLY A 21 42.02 -12.51 -7.17
N ILE A 22 41.04 -12.12 -7.99
CA ILE A 22 39.61 -12.34 -7.73
C ILE A 22 39.29 -13.83 -7.57
N LEU A 23 39.71 -14.67 -8.52
CA LEU A 23 39.46 -16.12 -8.47
C LEU A 23 40.11 -16.76 -7.24
N SER A 24 41.32 -16.35 -6.87
CA SER A 24 42.01 -16.87 -5.69
C SER A 24 41.23 -16.59 -4.40
N LEU A 25 40.71 -15.37 -4.23
CA LEU A 25 39.92 -14.99 -3.06
C LEU A 25 38.53 -15.63 -3.05
N LEU A 26 37.89 -15.79 -4.22
CA LEU A 26 36.62 -16.52 -4.35
C LEU A 26 36.79 -18.01 -4.01
N LEU A 27 37.87 -18.64 -4.45
CA LEU A 27 38.19 -20.03 -4.09
C LEU A 27 38.51 -20.18 -2.60
N ALA A 28 39.27 -19.26 -2.01
CA ALA A 28 39.55 -19.24 -0.58
C ALA A 28 38.27 -19.06 0.25
N LYS A 29 37.32 -18.24 -0.24
CA LYS A 29 35.98 -18.11 0.34
C LYS A 29 35.20 -19.44 0.28
N ILE A 30 35.21 -20.14 -0.86
CA ILE A 30 34.53 -21.44 -1.01
C ILE A 30 35.13 -22.50 -0.06
N LYS A 31 36.44 -22.44 0.18
CA LYS A 31 37.14 -23.32 1.14
C LYS A 31 36.99 -22.89 2.61
N GLU A 32 36.23 -21.82 2.88
CA GLU A 32 36.06 -21.22 4.22
C GLU A 32 37.38 -20.75 4.87
N GLU A 33 38.43 -20.53 4.07
CA GLU A 33 39.74 -20.03 4.53
C GLU A 33 39.71 -18.51 4.80
N VAL A 34 38.82 -17.79 4.10
CA VAL A 34 38.67 -16.34 4.20
C VAL A 34 37.20 -15.95 4.33
N CYS A 35 36.89 -15.10 5.31
CA CYS A 35 35.58 -14.44 5.40
C CYS A 35 35.56 -13.26 4.42
N LEU A 36 34.91 -13.46 3.27
CA LEU A 36 34.78 -12.46 2.22
C LEU A 36 33.31 -12.19 1.90
N ASN A 37 32.88 -10.94 2.00
CA ASN A 37 31.61 -10.50 1.42
C ASN A 37 31.82 -10.08 -0.05
N ILE A 38 31.18 -10.77 -1.00
CA ILE A 38 31.29 -10.46 -2.44
C ILE A 38 30.73 -9.06 -2.73
N ASN A 39 29.73 -8.63 -1.94
CA ASN A 39 29.11 -7.32 -2.01
C ASN A 39 29.78 -6.30 -1.06
N CYS A 40 31.05 -6.52 -0.70
CA CYS A 40 31.81 -5.57 0.13
C CYS A 40 31.83 -4.18 -0.50
N ARG A 41 31.76 -3.13 0.33
CA ARG A 41 31.76 -1.72 -0.09
C ARG A 41 33.09 -1.06 0.26
N GLY A 42 33.62 -0.27 -0.66
CA GLY A 42 34.79 0.55 -0.41
C GLY A 42 34.55 1.55 0.72
N LYS A 43 35.43 1.56 1.73
CA LYS A 43 35.39 2.50 2.85
C LYS A 43 36.24 3.76 2.59
N LYS A 44 37.18 3.69 1.64
CA LYS A 44 38.09 4.79 1.30
C LYS A 44 37.38 5.83 0.45
N LYS A 45 37.69 7.11 0.67
CA LYS A 45 37.07 8.26 -0.03
C LYS A 45 37.07 8.14 -1.56
N ALA A 46 38.07 7.50 -2.15
CA ALA A 46 38.18 7.32 -3.60
C ALA A 46 37.13 6.35 -4.20
N ASN A 47 36.65 5.38 -3.43
CA ASN A 47 35.70 4.34 -3.88
C ASN A 47 34.56 4.16 -2.86
N SER A 48 34.21 5.23 -2.12
CA SER A 48 33.25 5.17 -1.01
C SER A 48 31.93 4.61 -1.50
N GLY A 49 31.51 3.48 -0.94
CA GLY A 49 30.24 2.85 -1.29
C GLY A 49 30.24 1.93 -2.51
N TRP A 50 31.32 1.93 -3.29
CA TRP A 50 31.38 1.12 -4.51
C TRP A 50 31.68 -0.34 -4.14
N THR A 51 31.00 -1.26 -4.80
CA THR A 51 31.30 -2.70 -4.71
C THR A 51 32.34 -3.11 -5.76
N ALA A 52 32.85 -4.33 -5.64
CA ALA A 52 33.74 -4.92 -6.64
C ALA A 52 33.11 -4.89 -8.04
N LEU A 53 31.80 -5.16 -8.13
CA LEU A 53 31.06 -5.12 -9.39
C LEU A 53 31.01 -3.70 -9.99
N HIS A 54 30.77 -2.66 -9.19
CA HIS A 54 30.81 -1.26 -9.67
C HIS A 54 32.17 -0.90 -10.27
N LEU A 55 33.26 -1.28 -9.59
CA LEU A 55 34.62 -1.00 -10.03
C LEU A 55 34.93 -1.72 -11.34
N ALA A 56 34.72 -3.04 -11.39
CA ALA A 56 34.97 -3.83 -12.60
C ALA A 56 34.14 -3.33 -13.80
N CYS A 57 32.89 -2.95 -13.56
CA CYS A 57 32.00 -2.42 -14.59
C CYS A 57 32.45 -1.04 -15.12
N TYR A 58 32.85 -0.13 -14.24
CA TYR A 58 33.33 1.20 -14.63
C TYR A 58 34.63 1.13 -15.45
N PHE A 59 35.58 0.30 -15.03
CA PHE A 59 36.84 0.13 -15.74
C PHE A 59 36.74 -0.77 -16.98
N GLY A 60 35.65 -1.53 -17.13
CA GLY A 60 35.39 -2.35 -18.32
C GLY A 60 36.01 -3.74 -18.29
N HIS A 61 36.31 -4.28 -17.09
CA HIS A 61 36.96 -5.58 -16.92
C HIS A 61 35.95 -6.72 -17.07
N THR A 62 35.60 -7.04 -18.31
CA THR A 62 34.51 -7.99 -18.67
C THR A 62 34.63 -9.36 -17.99
N GLU A 63 35.84 -9.93 -17.97
CA GLU A 63 36.08 -11.25 -17.37
C GLU A 63 35.87 -11.23 -15.86
N VAL A 64 36.34 -10.16 -15.19
CA VAL A 64 36.12 -9.97 -13.74
C VAL A 64 34.63 -9.78 -13.45
N VAL A 65 33.92 -8.98 -14.26
CA VAL A 65 32.46 -8.79 -14.12
C VAL A 65 31.74 -10.13 -14.21
N GLU A 66 32.09 -10.96 -15.20
CA GLU A 66 31.44 -12.25 -15.39
C GLU A 66 31.64 -13.19 -14.18
N GLU A 67 32.86 -13.29 -13.67
CA GLU A 67 33.15 -14.14 -12.50
C GLU A 67 32.51 -13.61 -11.21
N LEU A 68 32.44 -12.29 -11.02
CA LEU A 68 31.72 -11.69 -9.90
C LEU A 68 30.22 -12.02 -9.93
N LEU A 69 29.60 -11.95 -11.13
CA LEU A 69 28.18 -12.28 -11.30
C LEU A 69 27.93 -13.78 -11.06
N LYS A 70 28.79 -14.67 -11.58
CA LYS A 70 28.72 -16.12 -11.32
C LYS A 70 28.86 -16.45 -9.83
N ALA A 71 29.69 -15.69 -9.11
CA ALA A 71 29.89 -15.85 -7.67
C ALA A 71 28.71 -15.34 -6.83
N GLY A 72 27.69 -14.73 -7.45
CA GLY A 72 26.50 -14.23 -6.76
C GLY A 72 26.60 -12.79 -6.27
N ALA A 73 27.44 -11.96 -6.91
CA ALA A 73 27.38 -10.51 -6.70
C ALA A 73 25.98 -9.97 -7.04
N ASP A 74 25.44 -9.11 -6.18
CA ASP A 74 24.13 -8.50 -6.43
C ASP A 74 24.25 -7.43 -7.52
N VAL A 75 23.70 -7.75 -8.69
CA VAL A 75 23.74 -6.91 -9.89
C VAL A 75 22.99 -5.58 -9.73
N ASN A 76 21.98 -5.56 -8.85
CA ASN A 76 21.08 -4.41 -8.65
C ASN A 76 21.42 -3.62 -7.38
N LEU A 77 22.50 -3.98 -6.69
CA LEU A 77 22.93 -3.29 -5.48
C LEU A 77 23.38 -1.86 -5.82
N ALA A 78 22.75 -0.88 -5.18
CA ALA A 78 23.10 0.52 -5.34
C ALA A 78 24.27 0.92 -4.43
N ASN A 79 25.20 1.73 -4.95
CA ASN A 79 26.23 2.41 -4.17
C ASN A 79 25.64 3.56 -3.31
N GLU A 80 26.47 4.31 -2.60
CA GLU A 80 26.02 5.43 -1.75
C GLU A 80 25.42 6.62 -2.54
N GLU A 81 25.67 6.69 -3.84
CA GLU A 81 25.08 7.69 -4.76
C GLU A 81 23.75 7.18 -5.34
N GLY A 82 23.32 5.96 -4.97
CA GLY A 82 22.17 5.28 -5.56
C GLY A 82 22.43 4.67 -6.93
N ASP A 83 23.64 4.79 -7.49
CA ASP A 83 24.00 4.18 -8.77
C ASP A 83 24.16 2.67 -8.63
N THR A 84 23.63 1.93 -9.60
CA THR A 84 23.90 0.49 -9.74
C THR A 84 25.14 0.24 -10.61
N ALA A 85 25.62 -1.01 -10.65
CA ALA A 85 26.72 -1.39 -11.55
C ALA A 85 26.41 -1.08 -13.02
N LEU A 86 25.13 -1.15 -13.43
CA LEU A 86 24.68 -0.79 -14.77
C LEU A 86 24.84 0.71 -15.06
N HIS A 87 24.52 1.58 -14.10
CA HIS A 87 24.75 3.03 -14.26
C HIS A 87 26.23 3.33 -14.53
N LYS A 88 27.14 2.70 -13.76
CA LYS A 88 28.58 2.91 -13.93
C LYS A 88 29.12 2.32 -15.23
N ALA A 89 28.60 1.17 -15.68
CA ALA A 89 28.96 0.59 -16.98
C ALA A 89 28.52 1.48 -18.15
N VAL A 90 27.31 2.05 -18.07
CA VAL A 90 26.74 2.95 -19.09
C VAL A 90 27.47 4.29 -19.12
N LEU A 91 27.74 4.89 -17.95
CA LEU A 91 28.51 6.13 -17.82
C LEU A 91 29.92 6.01 -18.41
N ALA A 92 30.54 4.83 -18.28
CA ALA A 92 31.86 4.53 -18.84
C ALA A 92 31.81 3.93 -20.26
N GLU A 93 30.63 3.90 -20.90
CA GLU A 93 30.38 3.42 -22.27
C GLU A 93 30.88 1.99 -22.53
N ARG A 94 30.80 1.12 -21.53
CA ARG A 94 31.28 -0.27 -21.60
C ARG A 94 30.24 -1.21 -22.20
N LYS A 95 30.02 -1.13 -23.51
CA LYS A 95 28.98 -1.88 -24.25
C LYS A 95 28.89 -3.37 -23.91
N VAL A 96 30.03 -4.07 -23.92
CA VAL A 96 30.09 -5.51 -23.62
C VAL A 96 29.68 -5.81 -22.17
N VAL A 97 30.10 -4.97 -21.23
CA VAL A 97 29.71 -5.06 -19.81
C VAL A 97 28.23 -4.76 -19.63
N VAL A 98 27.70 -3.74 -20.30
CA VAL A 98 26.25 -3.41 -20.29
C VAL A 98 25.44 -4.62 -20.74
N LEU A 99 25.79 -5.22 -21.88
CA LEU A 99 25.13 -6.42 -22.37
C LEU A 99 25.22 -7.59 -21.39
N LEU A 100 26.39 -7.78 -20.77
CA LEU A 100 26.61 -8.83 -19.78
C LEU A 100 25.72 -8.63 -18.54
N LEU A 101 25.67 -7.41 -17.98
CA LEU A 101 24.81 -7.10 -16.83
C LEU A 101 23.33 -7.35 -17.15
N LEU A 102 22.86 -6.92 -18.32
CA LEU A 102 21.47 -7.14 -18.76
C LEU A 102 21.12 -8.63 -18.92
N ARG A 103 22.11 -9.49 -19.21
CA ARG A 103 21.90 -10.95 -19.25
C ARG A 103 21.71 -11.57 -17.86
N TYR A 104 22.25 -10.93 -16.82
CA TYR A 104 22.13 -11.35 -15.42
C TYR A 104 21.01 -10.59 -14.69
N ASP A 105 19.94 -10.21 -15.40
CA ASP A 105 18.75 -9.54 -14.85
C ASP A 105 19.07 -8.20 -14.11
N ALA A 106 20.04 -7.44 -14.62
CA ALA A 106 20.23 -6.04 -14.23
C ALA A 106 19.03 -5.20 -14.67
N ARG A 107 18.44 -4.43 -13.74
CA ARG A 107 17.27 -3.60 -14.00
C ARG A 107 17.64 -2.41 -14.89
N PRO A 108 17.12 -2.31 -16.13
CA PRO A 108 17.43 -1.23 -17.06
C PRO A 108 16.77 0.11 -16.67
N ALA A 109 15.70 0.07 -15.87
CA ALA A 109 14.95 1.23 -15.39
C ALA A 109 15.19 1.56 -13.90
N ALA A 110 16.32 1.10 -13.33
CA ALA A 110 16.67 1.44 -11.96
C ALA A 110 16.93 2.95 -11.84
N ILE A 111 16.35 3.63 -10.85
CA ILE A 111 16.54 5.06 -10.64
C ILE A 111 17.66 5.27 -9.61
N ASN A 112 18.67 6.07 -9.94
CA ASN A 112 19.74 6.41 -9.00
C ASN A 112 19.35 7.53 -8.01
N GLY A 113 20.26 7.90 -7.11
CA GLY A 113 20.02 8.96 -6.11
C GLY A 113 19.79 10.35 -6.71
N THR A 114 20.13 10.55 -7.99
CA THR A 114 19.87 11.80 -8.73
C THR A 114 18.57 11.76 -9.53
N GLY A 115 17.76 10.70 -9.44
CA GLY A 115 16.50 10.57 -10.16
C GLY A 115 16.65 10.18 -11.64
N ARG A 116 17.84 9.71 -12.05
CA ARG A 116 18.12 9.31 -13.44
C ARG A 116 18.12 7.79 -13.59
N ILE A 117 17.71 7.30 -14.76
CA ILE A 117 17.86 5.89 -15.15
C ILE A 117 19.15 5.71 -15.96
N PRO A 118 19.68 4.47 -16.13
CA PRO A 118 20.93 4.23 -16.83
C PRO A 118 21.00 4.87 -18.22
N ARG A 119 19.91 4.84 -19.00
CA ARG A 119 19.90 5.43 -20.35
C ARG A 119 20.09 6.95 -20.35
N ASP A 120 19.70 7.64 -19.28
CA ASP A 120 19.87 9.10 -19.15
C ASP A 120 21.32 9.49 -18.80
N CYS A 121 22.18 8.51 -18.53
CA CYS A 121 23.58 8.73 -18.18
C CYS A 121 24.54 8.64 -19.37
N THR A 122 24.04 8.41 -20.59
CA THR A 122 24.84 8.27 -21.82
C THR A 122 24.19 8.98 -23.00
N TYR A 123 24.98 9.25 -24.03
CA TYR A 123 24.55 9.73 -25.34
C TYR A 123 24.84 8.72 -26.46
N ASP A 124 25.33 7.52 -26.14
CA ASP A 124 25.62 6.47 -27.12
C ASP A 124 24.34 5.74 -27.53
N ASP A 125 23.94 5.89 -28.80
CA ASP A 125 22.72 5.31 -29.37
C ASP A 125 22.66 3.78 -29.29
N GLU A 126 23.81 3.09 -29.36
CA GLU A 126 23.86 1.63 -29.28
C GLU A 126 23.54 1.16 -27.85
N ILE A 127 24.08 1.84 -26.85
CA ILE A 127 23.76 1.58 -25.44
C ILE A 127 22.30 1.90 -25.14
N ILE A 128 21.78 3.03 -25.62
CA ILE A 128 20.37 3.39 -25.47
C ILE A 128 19.48 2.31 -26.09
N THR A 129 19.79 1.85 -27.31
CA THR A 129 19.06 0.79 -27.99
C THR A 129 19.09 -0.53 -27.22
N MET A 130 20.24 -0.90 -26.64
CA MET A 130 20.35 -2.10 -25.78
C MET A 130 19.47 -2.00 -24.54
N LEU A 131 19.45 -0.86 -23.87
CA LEU A 131 18.65 -0.63 -22.67
C LEU A 131 17.15 -0.64 -22.97
N ASP A 132 16.72 0.04 -24.03
CA ASP A 132 15.32 0.02 -24.48
C ASP A 132 14.85 -1.38 -24.88
N ALA A 133 15.73 -2.17 -25.52
CA ALA A 133 15.43 -3.55 -25.87
C ALA A 133 15.27 -4.44 -24.63
N ALA A 134 16.08 -4.19 -23.59
CA ALA A 134 15.99 -4.88 -22.31
C ALA A 134 14.70 -4.49 -21.55
N GLU A 135 14.37 -3.20 -21.48
CA GLU A 135 13.13 -2.70 -20.87
C GLU A 135 11.90 -3.33 -21.53
N ARG A 136 11.83 -3.32 -22.87
CA ARG A 136 10.76 -3.99 -23.63
C ARG A 136 10.71 -5.51 -23.40
N ARG A 137 11.83 -6.14 -23.08
CA ARG A 137 11.87 -7.58 -22.77
C ARG A 137 11.31 -7.86 -21.38
N GLU A 138 11.67 -7.05 -20.38
CA GLU A 138 11.13 -7.17 -19.02
C GLU A 138 9.62 -6.93 -19.01
N GLN A 139 9.15 -5.88 -19.69
CA GLN A 139 7.73 -5.57 -19.81
C GLN A 139 6.94 -6.74 -20.43
N ARG A 140 7.42 -7.29 -21.55
CA ARG A 140 6.79 -8.47 -22.18
C ARG A 140 6.78 -9.69 -21.26
N ARG A 141 7.82 -9.89 -20.45
CA ARG A 141 7.89 -10.99 -19.48
C ARG A 141 6.86 -10.80 -18.36
N ALA A 142 6.70 -9.57 -17.85
CA ALA A 142 5.70 -9.24 -16.85
C ALA A 142 4.27 -9.41 -17.38
N GLU A 143 4.00 -8.97 -18.61
CA GLU A 143 2.70 -9.15 -19.29
C GLU A 143 2.37 -10.63 -19.51
N GLN A 144 3.35 -11.45 -19.91
CA GLN A 144 3.17 -12.90 -20.02
C GLN A 144 2.87 -13.55 -18.67
N GLN A 145 3.56 -13.12 -17.60
CA GLN A 145 3.29 -13.58 -16.24
C GLN A 145 1.90 -13.15 -15.76
N LEU A 146 1.44 -11.96 -16.13
CA LEU A 146 0.09 -11.46 -15.80
C LEU A 146 -0.98 -12.32 -16.48
N LEU A 147 -0.83 -12.58 -17.79
CA LEU A 147 -1.73 -13.47 -18.54
C LEU A 147 -1.75 -14.88 -17.95
N TYR A 148 -0.60 -15.41 -17.57
CA TYR A 148 -0.47 -16.73 -16.95
C TYR A 148 -1.15 -16.78 -15.57
N ALA A 149 -0.86 -15.81 -14.69
CA ALA A 149 -1.45 -15.71 -13.36
C ALA A 149 -2.98 -15.61 -13.43
N ALA A 150 -3.50 -14.79 -14.35
CA ALA A 150 -4.94 -14.66 -14.57
C ALA A 150 -5.58 -15.97 -15.06
N ARG A 151 -4.89 -16.72 -15.93
CA ARG A 151 -5.37 -18.00 -16.46
C ARG A 151 -5.41 -19.11 -15.40
N GLU A 152 -4.35 -19.22 -14.60
CA GLU A 152 -4.23 -20.27 -13.58
C GLU A 152 -4.98 -19.91 -12.27
N GLY A 153 -5.41 -18.66 -12.09
CA GLY A 153 -6.12 -18.22 -10.89
C GLY A 153 -5.22 -17.80 -9.73
N ASP A 154 -3.94 -17.49 -9.99
CA ASP A 154 -2.99 -17.04 -8.97
C ASP A 154 -3.21 -15.56 -8.64
N ALA A 155 -4.13 -15.31 -7.72
CA ALA A 155 -4.46 -13.96 -7.26
C ALA A 155 -3.28 -13.26 -6.57
N LEU A 156 -2.41 -13.99 -5.85
CA LEU A 156 -1.26 -13.40 -5.16
C LEU A 156 -0.22 -12.89 -6.17
N ALA A 157 0.10 -13.70 -7.18
CA ALA A 157 0.97 -13.27 -8.26
C ALA A 157 0.38 -12.07 -9.02
N LEU A 158 -0.93 -12.08 -9.26
CA LEU A 158 -1.63 -10.98 -9.91
C LEU A 158 -1.55 -9.69 -9.08
N THR A 159 -1.73 -9.75 -7.76
CA THR A 159 -1.55 -8.58 -6.86
C THR A 159 -0.14 -8.04 -6.94
N ARG A 160 0.85 -8.93 -6.83
CA ARG A 160 2.26 -8.54 -6.87
C ARG A 160 2.64 -7.86 -8.20
N LEU A 161 2.12 -8.37 -9.32
CA LEU A 161 2.37 -7.81 -10.66
C LEU A 161 1.66 -6.47 -10.85
N LEU A 162 0.39 -6.34 -10.43
CA LEU A 162 -0.34 -5.08 -10.57
C LEU A 162 0.17 -3.99 -9.62
N SER A 163 0.75 -4.37 -8.48
CA SER A 163 1.40 -3.44 -7.55
C SER A 163 2.86 -3.13 -7.91
N SER A 164 3.48 -3.82 -8.88
CA SER A 164 4.85 -3.53 -9.28
C SER A 164 4.96 -2.20 -10.01
N LYS A 165 6.10 -1.53 -9.88
CA LYS A 165 6.43 -0.33 -10.66
C LYS A 165 7.67 -0.62 -11.53
N PRO A 166 7.57 -0.55 -12.87
CA PRO A 166 6.35 -0.30 -13.66
C PRO A 166 5.35 -1.47 -13.59
N SER A 167 4.05 -1.16 -13.72
CA SER A 167 3.01 -2.19 -13.76
C SER A 167 2.84 -2.69 -15.20
N PRO A 168 2.66 -4.00 -15.42
CA PRO A 168 2.39 -4.54 -16.76
C PRO A 168 1.09 -3.98 -17.33
N ASP A 169 1.00 -3.90 -18.67
CA ASP A 169 -0.25 -3.50 -19.32
C ASP A 169 -1.37 -4.49 -18.97
N MET A 170 -2.42 -3.98 -18.32
CA MET A 170 -3.59 -4.77 -17.92
C MET A 170 -4.41 -5.29 -19.11
N HIS A 171 -4.24 -4.69 -20.29
CA HIS A 171 -4.90 -5.08 -21.53
C HIS A 171 -3.95 -5.79 -22.50
N CYS A 172 -2.79 -6.26 -22.00
CA CYS A 172 -1.86 -7.06 -22.79
C CYS A 172 -2.58 -8.26 -23.43
N ARG A 173 -2.13 -8.67 -24.61
CA ARG A 173 -2.83 -9.66 -25.44
C ARG A 173 -1.98 -10.89 -25.69
N ASP A 174 -2.59 -12.06 -25.55
CA ASP A 174 -1.97 -13.32 -25.95
C ASP A 174 -2.01 -13.52 -27.49
N VAL A 175 -1.56 -14.69 -27.95
CA VAL A 175 -1.54 -15.07 -29.37
C VAL A 175 -2.95 -15.08 -30.00
N LEU A 176 -3.99 -15.28 -29.20
CA LEU A 176 -5.39 -15.27 -29.63
C LEU A 176 -6.06 -13.90 -29.46
N GLY A 177 -5.33 -12.90 -28.95
CA GLY A 177 -5.87 -11.57 -28.65
C GLY A 177 -6.62 -11.50 -27.32
N ASN A 178 -6.56 -12.54 -26.48
CA ASN A 178 -7.20 -12.55 -25.17
C ASN A 178 -6.42 -11.65 -24.21
N THR A 179 -7.15 -10.84 -23.44
CA THR A 179 -6.59 -10.09 -22.31
C THR A 179 -6.51 -10.97 -21.05
N PRO A 180 -5.80 -10.56 -19.98
CA PRO A 180 -5.84 -11.25 -18.69
C PRO A 180 -7.27 -11.51 -18.20
N LEU A 181 -8.17 -10.55 -18.43
CA LEU A 181 -9.59 -10.69 -18.08
C LEU A 181 -10.30 -11.79 -18.89
N HIS A 182 -10.02 -11.92 -20.19
CA HIS A 182 -10.56 -13.02 -21.01
C HIS A 182 -10.07 -14.38 -20.47
N CYS A 183 -8.78 -14.49 -20.16
CA CYS A 183 -8.18 -15.71 -19.62
C CYS A 183 -8.81 -16.13 -18.28
N ALA A 184 -9.00 -15.17 -17.37
CA ALA A 184 -9.61 -15.40 -16.07
C ALA A 184 -11.09 -15.81 -16.19
N VAL A 185 -11.85 -15.12 -17.05
CA VAL A 185 -13.27 -15.41 -17.26
C VAL A 185 -13.50 -16.77 -17.91
N TYR A 186 -12.72 -17.11 -18.94
CA TYR A 186 -12.80 -18.40 -19.64
C TYR A 186 -12.59 -19.59 -18.69
N ARG A 187 -11.73 -19.44 -17.67
CA ARG A 187 -11.43 -20.46 -16.65
C ARG A 187 -12.26 -20.33 -15.37
N ASP A 188 -13.26 -19.46 -15.34
CA ASP A 188 -14.12 -19.18 -14.17
C ASP A 188 -13.34 -18.71 -12.91
N GLN A 189 -12.24 -17.97 -13.09
CA GLN A 189 -11.36 -17.51 -12.00
C GLN A 189 -11.91 -16.26 -11.31
N LYS A 190 -12.97 -16.42 -10.51
CA LYS A 190 -13.74 -15.33 -9.89
C LYS A 190 -12.89 -14.30 -9.13
N ARG A 191 -11.93 -14.77 -8.32
CA ARG A 191 -11.03 -13.89 -7.55
C ARG A 191 -10.16 -13.01 -8.44
N CYS A 192 -9.55 -13.59 -9.47
CA CYS A 192 -8.73 -12.85 -10.43
C CYS A 192 -9.57 -11.90 -11.29
N VAL A 193 -10.79 -12.29 -11.68
CA VAL A 193 -11.71 -11.40 -12.42
C VAL A 193 -12.06 -10.17 -11.59
N LEU A 194 -12.47 -10.35 -10.34
CA LEU A 194 -12.77 -9.23 -9.45
C LEU A 194 -11.56 -8.31 -9.27
N GLN A 195 -10.38 -8.89 -9.10
CA GLN A 195 -9.15 -8.13 -8.95
C GLN A 195 -8.79 -7.34 -10.21
N LEU A 196 -8.88 -7.95 -11.40
CA LEU A 196 -8.62 -7.28 -12.67
C LEU A 196 -9.61 -6.15 -12.93
N LEU A 197 -10.91 -6.37 -12.68
CA LEU A 197 -11.94 -5.33 -12.81
C LEU A 197 -11.69 -4.16 -11.85
N ARG A 198 -11.32 -4.44 -10.59
CA ARG A 198 -10.94 -3.42 -9.60
C ARG A 198 -9.72 -2.61 -10.04
N SER A 199 -8.79 -3.24 -10.75
CA SER A 199 -7.62 -2.58 -11.31
C SER A 199 -7.89 -1.84 -12.63
N GLY A 200 -9.16 -1.74 -13.06
CA GLY A 200 -9.56 -0.98 -14.26
C GLY A 200 -9.66 -1.81 -15.54
N ALA A 201 -9.58 -3.14 -15.48
CA ALA A 201 -9.69 -3.97 -16.68
C ALA A 201 -11.07 -3.82 -17.35
N SER A 202 -11.09 -3.48 -18.63
CA SER A 202 -12.33 -3.20 -19.36
C SER A 202 -12.94 -4.49 -19.90
N PRO A 203 -14.22 -4.80 -19.58
CA PRO A 203 -14.90 -5.98 -20.08
C PRO A 203 -15.32 -5.86 -21.56
N GLY A 204 -15.33 -4.65 -22.11
CA GLY A 204 -15.73 -4.39 -23.50
C GLY A 204 -14.67 -4.75 -24.55
N VAL A 205 -13.44 -5.08 -24.15
CA VAL A 205 -12.37 -5.45 -25.10
C VAL A 205 -12.72 -6.77 -25.77
N ARG A 206 -12.48 -6.85 -27.08
CA ARG A 206 -12.73 -8.04 -27.89
C ARG A 206 -11.42 -8.71 -28.30
N ASN A 207 -11.41 -10.04 -28.33
CA ASN A 207 -10.28 -10.83 -28.81
C ASN A 207 -10.28 -10.95 -30.36
N ARG A 208 -9.34 -11.73 -30.94
CA ARG A 208 -9.26 -11.92 -32.40
C ARG A 208 -10.45 -12.67 -33.00
N ASN A 209 -11.21 -13.39 -32.18
CA ASN A 209 -12.43 -14.09 -32.59
C ASN A 209 -13.69 -13.23 -32.43
N ASP A 210 -13.52 -11.92 -32.19
CA ASP A 210 -14.61 -10.97 -31.92
C ASP A 210 -15.46 -11.32 -30.68
N GLN A 211 -14.88 -12.08 -29.74
CA GLN A 211 -15.54 -12.46 -28.48
C GLN A 211 -15.18 -11.46 -27.39
N SER A 212 -16.19 -11.03 -26.64
CA SER A 212 -16.02 -10.28 -25.40
C SER A 212 -15.94 -11.24 -24.20
N VAL A 213 -15.58 -10.70 -23.03
CA VAL A 213 -15.59 -11.49 -21.79
C VAL A 213 -16.99 -11.99 -21.42
N PHE A 214 -18.05 -11.30 -21.86
CA PHE A 214 -19.43 -11.76 -21.65
C PHE A 214 -19.78 -13.00 -22.47
N ASP A 215 -19.18 -13.15 -23.65
CA ASP A 215 -19.35 -14.30 -24.53
C ASP A 215 -18.59 -15.53 -24.01
N LEU A 216 -17.47 -15.31 -23.33
CA LEU A 216 -16.65 -16.36 -22.71
C LEU A 216 -17.16 -16.82 -21.34
N ALA A 217 -18.02 -16.04 -20.69
CA ALA A 217 -18.54 -16.36 -19.37
C ALA A 217 -19.54 -17.53 -19.43
N ASN A 218 -19.15 -18.69 -18.90
CA ASN A 218 -20.00 -19.88 -18.89
C ASN A 218 -20.93 -19.96 -17.67
N SER A 219 -20.50 -19.44 -16.50
CA SER A 219 -21.28 -19.53 -15.26
C SER A 219 -22.23 -18.33 -15.07
N PRO A 220 -23.43 -18.53 -14.49
CA PRO A 220 -24.37 -17.44 -14.22
C PRO A 220 -23.79 -16.44 -13.20
N GLU A 221 -22.99 -16.94 -12.25
CA GLU A 221 -22.27 -16.15 -11.25
C GLU A 221 -21.20 -15.26 -11.89
N MET A 222 -20.43 -15.77 -12.86
CA MET A 222 -19.46 -14.95 -13.59
C MET A 222 -20.14 -13.85 -14.40
N LYS A 223 -21.28 -14.15 -15.04
CA LYS A 223 -22.07 -13.13 -15.74
C LYS A 223 -22.60 -12.05 -14.80
N GLN A 224 -22.93 -12.39 -13.55
CA GLN A 224 -23.29 -11.41 -12.53
C GLN A 224 -22.09 -10.56 -12.11
N ILE A 225 -20.92 -11.17 -11.89
CA ILE A 225 -19.66 -10.47 -11.56
C ILE A 225 -19.31 -9.44 -12.64
N LEU A 226 -19.44 -9.81 -13.92
CA LEU A 226 -19.13 -8.93 -15.05
C LEU A 226 -20.16 -7.82 -15.29
N LYS A 227 -21.41 -8.01 -14.86
CA LYS A 227 -22.51 -7.04 -15.01
C LYS A 227 -22.68 -6.11 -13.80
N GLY A 228 -22.28 -6.56 -12.61
CA GLY A 228 -22.40 -5.79 -11.38
C GLY A 228 -21.23 -4.82 -11.20
N ASN A 229 -21.46 -3.74 -10.43
CA ASN A 229 -20.34 -3.01 -9.84
C ASN A 229 -19.52 -4.01 -9.00
N PRO A 230 -18.19 -4.05 -9.14
CA PRO A 230 -17.34 -4.94 -8.34
C PRO A 230 -17.48 -4.70 -6.82
N GLU A 231 -18.10 -3.58 -6.43
CA GLU A 231 -18.50 -3.24 -5.06
C GLU A 231 -19.76 -3.96 -4.57
N LYS A 232 -20.77 -4.19 -5.44
CA LYS A 232 -22.02 -4.88 -5.05
C LYS A 232 -21.88 -6.39 -4.95
N VAL A 233 -20.84 -6.97 -5.55
CA VAL A 233 -20.58 -8.42 -5.52
C VAL A 233 -19.71 -8.83 -4.33
N LEU A 234 -19.10 -7.89 -3.61
CA LEU A 234 -18.53 -8.10 -2.28
C LEU A 234 -19.39 -7.46 -1.19
N GLY A 235 -20.56 -8.05 -0.96
CA GLY A 235 -21.01 -8.26 0.41
C GLY A 235 -20.27 -9.42 1.08
N HIS A 236 -18.95 -9.53 0.91
CA HIS A 236 -18.17 -10.38 1.82
C HIS A 236 -17.99 -9.55 3.09
N THR A 237 -18.99 -9.61 3.96
CA THR A 237 -18.78 -9.37 5.38
C THR A 237 -17.65 -10.31 5.81
N VAL A 238 -16.48 -9.75 6.12
CA VAL A 238 -15.43 -10.53 6.79
C VAL A 238 -16.08 -11.14 8.03
N GLN A 239 -15.94 -12.47 8.20
CA GLN A 239 -16.64 -13.16 9.29
C GLN A 239 -16.23 -12.54 10.62
N MET A 240 -17.24 -12.13 11.39
CA MET A 240 -17.02 -11.55 12.71
C MET A 240 -16.23 -12.54 13.58
N PHE A 241 -15.06 -12.11 14.05
CA PHE A 241 -14.20 -12.91 14.91
C PHE A 241 -14.22 -12.36 16.32
N GLU A 242 -14.63 -13.17 17.30
CA GLU A 242 -14.71 -12.76 18.70
C GLU A 242 -14.01 -13.73 19.65
N GLY A 243 -13.44 -13.19 20.74
CA GLY A 243 -12.85 -14.02 21.78
C GLY A 243 -12.16 -13.25 22.90
N PRO A 244 -11.72 -13.96 23.95
CA PRO A 244 -11.04 -13.35 25.09
C PRO A 244 -9.57 -13.05 24.79
N LEU A 245 -9.15 -11.79 24.95
CA LEU A 245 -7.76 -11.37 24.89
C LEU A 245 -7.37 -10.54 26.12
N TRP A 246 -6.14 -10.73 26.57
CA TRP A 246 -5.58 -9.92 27.64
C TRP A 246 -4.92 -8.70 27.01
N LYS A 247 -5.37 -7.50 27.39
CA LYS A 247 -4.81 -6.23 26.90
C LYS A 247 -4.00 -5.55 28.01
N ARG A 248 -2.83 -5.05 27.67
CA ARG A 248 -1.99 -4.28 28.61
C ARG A 248 -2.56 -2.87 28.80
N SER A 249 -2.88 -2.51 30.03
CA SER A 249 -3.21 -1.14 30.44
C SER A 249 -1.94 -0.35 30.73
N ARG A 250 -2.00 0.97 30.50
CA ARG A 250 -0.89 1.90 30.82
C ARG A 250 -0.65 2.02 32.34
N PHE A 251 -1.66 1.71 33.17
CA PHE A 251 -1.61 1.98 34.62
C PHE A 251 -1.76 0.74 35.52
N VAL A 252 -2.40 -0.35 35.05
CA VAL A 252 -2.79 -1.47 35.94
C VAL A 252 -2.46 -2.86 35.37
N GLY A 253 -1.39 -2.99 34.57
CA GLY A 253 -0.95 -4.29 34.06
C GLY A 253 -1.93 -4.93 33.05
N TRP A 254 -1.97 -6.26 33.01
CA TRP A 254 -2.77 -7.03 32.03
C TRP A 254 -4.20 -7.26 32.53
N ARG A 255 -5.20 -7.02 31.68
CA ARG A 255 -6.62 -7.31 31.98
C ARG A 255 -7.27 -8.06 30.83
N SER A 256 -8.10 -9.04 31.17
CA SER A 256 -8.92 -9.79 30.20
C SER A 256 -10.05 -8.92 29.67
N HIS A 257 -10.21 -8.89 28.35
CA HIS A 257 -11.30 -8.23 27.64
C HIS A 257 -11.91 -9.20 26.63
N TRP A 258 -13.19 -9.01 26.32
CA TRP A 258 -13.81 -9.64 25.16
C TRP A 258 -13.57 -8.76 23.95
N VAL A 259 -12.86 -9.29 22.95
CA VAL A 259 -12.48 -8.55 21.75
C VAL A 259 -13.32 -9.03 20.59
N VAL A 260 -13.81 -8.08 19.79
CA VAL A 260 -14.64 -8.34 18.61
C VAL A 260 -14.00 -7.64 17.41
N LEU A 261 -13.80 -8.40 16.36
CA LEU A 261 -13.42 -7.95 15.02
C LEU A 261 -14.66 -8.00 14.14
N GLN A 262 -15.04 -6.84 13.61
CA GLN A 262 -16.17 -6.72 12.71
C GLN A 262 -15.88 -5.62 11.70
N GLU A 263 -16.08 -5.90 10.40
CA GLU A 263 -16.03 -4.90 9.32
C GLU A 263 -14.75 -4.05 9.29
N GLY A 264 -13.61 -4.61 9.71
CA GLY A 264 -12.33 -3.90 9.73
C GLY A 264 -12.09 -3.05 10.99
N CYS A 265 -12.98 -3.16 11.98
CA CYS A 265 -12.86 -2.51 13.28
C CYS A 265 -12.58 -3.53 14.38
N LEU A 266 -11.65 -3.19 15.26
CA LEU A 266 -11.33 -3.90 16.49
C LEU A 266 -11.98 -3.19 17.68
N SER A 267 -12.93 -3.83 18.35
CA SER A 267 -13.57 -3.31 19.57
C SER A 267 -13.30 -4.22 20.76
N TRP A 268 -13.21 -3.67 21.97
CA TRP A 268 -13.05 -4.47 23.19
C TRP A 268 -13.97 -4.05 24.33
N PHE A 269 -14.46 -5.06 25.05
CA PHE A 269 -15.49 -4.98 26.06
C PHE A 269 -15.04 -5.67 27.36
N PRO A 270 -15.64 -5.33 28.52
CA PRO A 270 -15.30 -5.99 29.79
C PRO A 270 -15.76 -7.46 29.83
N LYS A 271 -16.92 -7.75 29.24
CA LYS A 271 -17.57 -9.07 29.25
C LYS A 271 -18.19 -9.40 27.89
N ARG A 272 -18.42 -10.69 27.64
CA ARG A 272 -19.10 -11.18 26.43
C ARG A 272 -20.54 -10.66 26.29
N SER A 273 -21.28 -10.58 27.40
CA SER A 273 -22.65 -10.03 27.42
C SER A 273 -22.70 -8.60 26.92
N ASP A 274 -21.68 -7.81 27.27
CA ASP A 274 -21.59 -6.39 26.96
C ASP A 274 -21.25 -6.20 25.47
N ALA A 275 -20.40 -7.09 24.92
CA ALA A 275 -20.13 -7.15 23.49
C ALA A 275 -21.37 -7.53 22.66
N ALA A 276 -22.12 -8.54 23.11
CA ALA A 276 -23.34 -8.99 22.42
C ALA A 276 -24.45 -7.92 22.41
N ALA A 277 -24.55 -7.11 23.47
CA ALA A 277 -25.48 -5.99 23.55
C ALA A 277 -24.91 -4.67 22.99
N ASN A 278 -23.62 -4.64 22.63
CA ASN A 278 -22.84 -3.46 22.24
C ASN A 278 -22.91 -2.29 23.26
N ILE A 279 -22.87 -2.62 24.56
CA ILE A 279 -22.95 -1.64 25.67
C ILE A 279 -21.59 -1.62 26.41
N HIS A 280 -21.21 -0.48 27.01
CA HIS A 280 -19.99 -0.34 27.81
C HIS A 280 -18.68 -0.66 27.05
N ARG A 281 -18.61 -0.34 25.75
CA ARG A 281 -17.41 -0.48 24.93
C ARG A 281 -16.26 0.33 25.53
N GLN A 282 -15.14 -0.33 25.85
CA GLN A 282 -13.99 0.33 26.47
C GLN A 282 -13.04 0.98 25.46
N GLY A 283 -13.15 0.60 24.19
CA GLY A 283 -12.44 1.25 23.10
C GLY A 283 -12.65 0.53 21.77
N PHE A 284 -12.33 1.25 20.69
CA PHE A 284 -12.35 0.72 19.33
C PHE A 284 -11.17 1.28 18.53
N LYS A 285 -10.74 0.55 17.50
CA LYS A 285 -9.72 0.96 16.53
C LYS A 285 -10.04 0.45 15.14
N ASN A 286 -9.83 1.30 14.14
CA ASN A 286 -9.87 0.88 12.74
C ASN A 286 -8.54 0.20 12.40
N LEU A 287 -8.62 -0.88 11.63
CA LEU A 287 -7.46 -1.72 11.30
C LEU A 287 -6.81 -1.35 9.96
N THR A 288 -7.15 -0.18 9.42
CA THR A 288 -6.55 0.36 8.20
C THR A 288 -5.02 0.39 8.33
N ALA A 289 -4.33 -0.30 7.43
CA ALA A 289 -2.86 -0.47 7.43
C ALA A 289 -2.26 -0.91 8.78
N ALA A 290 -3.01 -1.63 9.61
CA ALA A 290 -2.52 -2.11 10.90
C ALA A 290 -1.53 -3.26 10.70
N GLN A 291 -0.44 -3.23 11.46
CA GLN A 291 0.61 -4.26 11.43
C GLN A 291 0.63 -5.03 12.74
N CYS A 292 0.72 -6.35 12.65
CA CYS A 292 0.91 -7.22 13.80
C CYS A 292 2.38 -7.66 13.88
N MET A 293 3.01 -7.44 15.04
CA MET A 293 4.36 -7.90 15.34
C MET A 293 4.34 -9.02 16.35
N VAL A 294 5.06 -10.09 16.06
CA VAL A 294 5.23 -11.26 16.93
C VAL A 294 6.71 -11.41 17.27
N LYS A 295 7.00 -11.74 18.53
CA LYS A 295 8.38 -12.10 18.95
C LYS A 295 8.56 -13.61 18.86
N ALA A 296 9.65 -14.05 18.25
CA ALA A 296 9.91 -15.47 17.94
C ALA A 296 9.92 -16.39 19.18
N TRP A 297 10.19 -15.87 20.37
CA TRP A 297 10.28 -16.64 21.63
C TRP A 297 9.02 -16.60 22.51
N ASP A 298 7.97 -15.84 22.15
CA ASP A 298 6.78 -15.66 23.01
C ASP A 298 5.51 -16.11 22.28
N SER A 299 5.13 -17.37 22.48
CA SER A 299 3.96 -18.01 21.88
C SER A 299 2.61 -17.40 22.28
N PHE A 300 2.57 -16.51 23.26
CA PHE A 300 1.32 -15.96 23.83
C PHE A 300 1.08 -14.51 23.46
N TYR A 301 2.09 -13.80 22.97
CA TYR A 301 2.11 -12.35 22.88
C TYR A 301 2.18 -11.88 21.43
N PHE A 302 1.43 -10.83 21.14
CA PHE A 302 1.57 -10.06 19.91
C PHE A 302 1.27 -8.58 20.15
N THR A 303 1.83 -7.74 19.29
CA THR A 303 1.66 -6.29 19.31
C THR A 303 0.94 -5.86 18.04
N LEU A 304 -0.11 -5.07 18.18
CA LEU A 304 -0.82 -4.43 17.09
C LEU A 304 -0.42 -2.96 17.02
N THR A 305 0.09 -2.52 15.88
CA THR A 305 0.38 -1.11 15.59
C THR A 305 -0.62 -0.62 14.55
N CYS A 306 -1.48 0.32 14.93
CA CYS A 306 -2.46 0.91 14.03
C CYS A 306 -1.86 2.11 13.28
N PHE A 307 -2.49 2.52 12.17
CA PHE A 307 -2.04 3.64 11.33
C PHE A 307 -1.93 4.98 12.07
N ASP A 308 -2.77 5.21 13.08
CA ASP A 308 -2.72 6.41 13.94
C ASP A 308 -1.51 6.44 14.91
N GLY A 309 -0.57 5.49 14.76
CA GLY A 309 0.59 5.33 15.63
C GLY A 309 0.27 4.70 16.99
N SER A 310 -0.98 4.29 17.24
CA SER A 310 -1.34 3.64 18.50
C SER A 310 -0.84 2.20 18.55
N VAL A 311 -0.18 1.87 19.66
CA VAL A 311 0.40 0.54 19.89
C VAL A 311 -0.39 -0.18 20.98
N HIS A 312 -0.94 -1.34 20.64
CA HIS A 312 -1.72 -2.19 21.52
C HIS A 312 -1.02 -3.53 21.73
N HIS A 313 -0.96 -3.97 22.98
CA HIS A 313 -0.28 -5.19 23.37
C HIS A 313 -1.32 -6.21 23.85
N PHE A 314 -1.33 -7.37 23.22
CA PHE A 314 -2.29 -8.45 23.47
C PHE A 314 -1.60 -9.74 23.90
N LYS A 315 -2.31 -10.51 24.74
CA LYS A 315 -1.94 -11.86 25.14
C LYS A 315 -3.11 -12.81 24.98
N VAL A 316 -2.81 -13.98 24.42
CA VAL A 316 -3.76 -15.07 24.24
C VAL A 316 -3.85 -15.90 25.53
N SER A 317 -5.04 -16.46 25.79
CA SER A 317 -5.26 -17.31 26.96
C SER A 317 -4.45 -18.61 26.87
N PRO A 318 -3.82 -19.08 27.97
CA PRO A 318 -3.01 -20.30 27.97
C PRO A 318 -3.83 -21.60 28.03
N ARG A 319 -5.17 -21.52 28.00
CA ARG A 319 -6.05 -22.69 28.20
C ARG A 319 -6.22 -23.56 26.95
N ASN A 320 -6.10 -22.98 25.77
CA ASN A 320 -6.10 -23.66 24.48
C ASN A 320 -4.71 -23.49 23.87
N ASP A 321 -4.34 -24.36 22.93
CA ASP A 321 -3.05 -24.31 22.24
C ASP A 321 -2.71 -22.86 21.84
N PRO A 322 -1.77 -22.21 22.55
CA PRO A 322 -1.60 -20.76 22.48
C PRO A 322 -1.04 -20.33 21.14
N GLU A 323 -0.32 -21.22 20.46
CA GLU A 323 0.26 -20.96 19.15
C GLU A 323 -0.81 -20.94 18.06
N THR A 324 -1.76 -21.88 18.09
CA THR A 324 -2.87 -21.92 17.12
C THR A 324 -3.82 -20.77 17.36
N THR A 325 -4.23 -20.51 18.60
CA THR A 325 -5.15 -19.39 18.89
C THR A 325 -4.51 -18.04 18.58
N ARG A 326 -3.20 -17.87 18.83
CA ARG A 326 -2.48 -16.65 18.39
C ARG A 326 -2.47 -16.53 16.88
N LYS A 327 -2.21 -17.62 16.16
CA LYS A 327 -2.22 -17.63 14.69
C LYS A 327 -3.61 -17.27 14.14
N GLU A 328 -4.68 -17.85 14.67
CA GLU A 328 -6.06 -17.52 14.30
C GLU A 328 -6.38 -16.02 14.48
N TRP A 329 -5.93 -15.42 15.60
CA TRP A 329 -6.07 -13.98 15.82
C TRP A 329 -5.28 -13.12 14.82
N LEU A 330 -4.06 -13.53 14.49
CA LEU A 330 -3.21 -12.81 13.53
C LEU A 330 -3.78 -12.88 12.11
N ASP A 331 -4.21 -14.08 11.69
CA ASP A 331 -4.84 -14.31 10.39
C ASP A 331 -6.13 -13.48 10.26
N ALA A 332 -6.98 -13.46 11.31
CA ALA A 332 -8.19 -12.64 11.34
C ALA A 332 -7.89 -11.13 11.34
N LEU A 333 -6.88 -10.68 12.09
CA LEU A 333 -6.47 -9.26 12.11
C LEU A 333 -5.92 -8.80 10.75
N GLU A 334 -5.16 -9.64 10.07
CA GLU A 334 -4.63 -9.37 8.73
C GLU A 334 -5.76 -9.34 7.69
N GLU A 335 -6.73 -10.28 7.75
CA GLU A 335 -7.91 -10.28 6.89
C GLU A 335 -8.76 -9.01 7.09
N HIS A 336 -9.03 -8.63 8.34
CA HIS A 336 -9.77 -7.40 8.63
C HIS A 336 -8.97 -6.12 8.32
N SER A 337 -7.64 -6.14 8.43
CA SER A 337 -6.79 -5.02 8.04
C SER A 337 -6.75 -4.83 6.53
N THR A 338 -6.61 -5.92 5.77
CA THR A 338 -6.66 -5.88 4.30
C THR A 338 -8.04 -5.44 3.81
N TYR A 339 -9.12 -5.91 4.45
CA TYR A 339 -10.48 -5.42 4.20
C TYR A 339 -10.58 -3.91 4.45
N SER A 340 -10.17 -3.43 5.63
CA SER A 340 -10.25 -2.01 5.99
C SER A 340 -9.38 -1.12 5.08
N THR A 341 -8.19 -1.60 4.71
CA THR A 341 -7.27 -0.86 3.83
C THR A 341 -7.80 -0.77 2.41
N GLN A 342 -8.46 -1.81 1.90
CA GLN A 342 -9.08 -1.81 0.57
C GLN A 342 -10.26 -0.84 0.47
N TYR A 343 -11.00 -0.62 1.56
CA TYR A 343 -12.11 0.35 1.60
C TYR A 343 -11.65 1.79 1.90
N CYS A 344 -10.58 1.97 2.69
CA CYS A 344 -10.05 3.32 2.99
C CYS A 344 -9.05 3.85 1.95
N SER A 345 -8.51 3.03 1.05
CA SER A 345 -7.59 3.49 -0.01
C SER A 345 -8.28 4.22 -1.18
N GLN A 346 -9.60 4.42 -1.12
CA GLN A 346 -10.26 5.44 -1.93
C GLN A 346 -9.98 6.82 -1.31
N ASP A 347 -8.77 7.34 -1.51
CA ASP A 347 -8.43 8.74 -1.23
C ASP A 347 -8.94 9.58 -2.43
N PRO A 348 -9.85 10.56 -2.24
CA PRO A 348 -10.54 11.30 -3.30
C PRO A 348 -9.67 12.41 -3.92
N GLY A 349 -8.40 12.11 -4.16
CA GLY A 349 -7.39 13.07 -4.56
C GLY A 349 -6.72 12.74 -5.89
N ARG A 350 -7.50 12.56 -6.97
CA ARG A 350 -6.97 12.60 -8.37
C ARG A 350 -8.07 12.54 -9.43
N GLU A 351 -8.92 13.56 -9.49
CA GLU A 351 -9.65 13.89 -10.73
C GLU A 351 -9.65 15.40 -10.94
N GLU A 352 -8.64 15.90 -11.66
CA GLU A 352 -8.82 17.10 -12.49
C GLU A 352 -9.46 16.63 -13.80
N GLY A 353 -10.72 16.99 -14.04
CA GLY A 353 -11.40 16.71 -15.30
C GLY A 353 -12.90 16.51 -15.16
N GLU A 354 -13.62 17.62 -14.96
CA GLU A 354 -15.01 17.86 -15.34
C GLU A 354 -16.07 16.79 -14.98
N GLY A 355 -16.79 17.08 -13.89
CA GLY A 355 -18.24 16.89 -13.85
C GLY A 355 -18.74 15.53 -13.38
N GLN A 356 -18.64 15.28 -12.07
CA GLN A 356 -19.75 14.74 -11.27
C GLN A 356 -19.38 14.85 -9.78
N GLU A 357 -20.26 15.50 -9.03
CA GLU A 357 -20.18 15.67 -7.57
C GLU A 357 -19.99 14.29 -6.91
N GLN A 358 -18.77 14.02 -6.44
CA GLN A 358 -18.51 12.92 -5.52
C GLN A 358 -19.13 13.30 -4.17
N ASP A 359 -20.06 12.46 -3.74
CA ASP A 359 -20.84 12.53 -2.51
C ASP A 359 -19.92 12.36 -1.28
N VAL A 360 -19.10 13.38 -1.01
CA VAL A 360 -18.64 13.67 0.33
C VAL A 360 -19.91 13.99 1.10
N MET A 361 -20.31 13.12 2.03
CA MET A 361 -21.39 13.39 2.99
C MET A 361 -21.03 14.65 3.77
N SER A 362 -21.36 15.80 3.20
CA SER A 362 -21.06 17.12 3.73
C SER A 362 -21.84 17.33 5.01
N ALA A 363 -21.30 18.09 5.95
CA ALA A 363 -22.03 18.44 7.17
C ALA A 363 -23.40 19.07 6.87
N SER A 364 -23.61 19.65 5.68
CA SER A 364 -24.92 20.11 5.22
C SER A 364 -25.94 18.97 5.08
N HIS A 365 -25.58 17.81 4.50
CA HIS A 365 -26.53 16.68 4.38
C HIS A 365 -26.92 16.07 5.73
N LEU A 366 -25.97 16.02 6.68
CA LEU A 366 -26.26 15.59 8.06
C LEU A 366 -27.12 16.61 8.81
N THR A 367 -26.93 17.91 8.54
CA THR A 367 -27.75 18.99 9.09
C THR A 367 -29.19 18.90 8.60
N ASP A 368 -29.39 18.61 7.30
CA ASP A 368 -30.71 18.45 6.70
C ASP A 368 -31.44 17.22 7.27
N CYS A 369 -30.74 16.09 7.42
CA CYS A 369 -31.30 14.88 8.04
C CYS A 369 -31.71 15.11 9.50
N LEU A 370 -30.92 15.91 10.24
CA LEU A 370 -31.21 16.27 11.62
C LEU A 370 -32.43 17.19 11.72
N GLN A 371 -32.55 18.20 10.84
CA GLN A 371 -33.73 19.07 10.77
C GLN A 371 -35.01 18.28 10.47
N ILE A 372 -34.93 17.29 9.58
CA ILE A 372 -36.05 16.38 9.28
C ILE A 372 -36.43 15.56 10.52
N ALA A 373 -35.44 15.03 11.25
CA ALA A 373 -35.65 14.29 12.49
C ALA A 373 -36.30 15.17 13.58
N GLU A 374 -35.84 16.40 13.75
CA GLU A 374 -36.41 17.37 14.71
C GLU A 374 -37.86 17.76 14.36
N ALA A 375 -38.15 17.97 13.07
CA ALA A 375 -39.50 18.23 12.61
C ALA A 375 -40.43 17.04 12.87
N SER A 376 -39.93 15.80 12.74
CA SER A 376 -40.69 14.59 13.08
C SER A 376 -40.91 14.44 14.59
N GLN A 377 -39.91 14.82 15.39
CA GLN A 377 -39.97 14.82 16.85
C GLN A 377 -41.00 15.83 17.38
N HIS A 378 -41.00 17.05 16.86
CA HIS A 378 -41.96 18.07 17.26
C HIS A 378 -43.40 17.68 16.90
N LYS A 379 -43.60 16.98 15.76
CA LYS A 379 -44.91 16.40 15.40
C LYS A 379 -45.33 15.31 16.39
N LEU A 380 -44.41 14.44 16.79
CA LEU A 380 -44.66 13.39 17.80
C LEU A 380 -45.04 14.01 19.15
N GLU A 381 -44.32 15.03 19.61
CA GLU A 381 -44.61 15.76 20.85
C GLU A 381 -45.99 16.42 20.84
N ALA A 382 -46.38 17.02 19.71
CA ALA A 382 -47.71 17.60 19.52
C ALA A 382 -48.80 16.51 19.60
N GLN A 383 -48.63 15.39 18.89
CA GLN A 383 -49.60 14.28 18.91
C GLN A 383 -49.74 13.62 20.28
N VAL A 384 -48.61 13.41 20.99
CA VAL A 384 -48.61 12.89 22.36
C VAL A 384 -49.31 13.86 23.31
N SER A 385 -49.12 15.17 23.14
CA SER A 385 -49.80 16.19 23.95
C SER A 385 -51.30 16.25 23.70
N THR A 386 -51.73 16.09 22.43
CA THR A 386 -53.15 15.95 22.07
C THR A 386 -53.77 14.67 22.63
N LEU A 387 -53.06 13.53 22.56
CA LEU A 387 -53.51 12.28 23.17
C LEU A 387 -53.66 12.42 24.71
N LEU A 388 -52.73 13.12 25.36
CA LEU A 388 -52.78 13.38 26.80
C LEU A 388 -53.93 14.33 27.18
N SER A 389 -54.30 15.30 26.34
CA SER A 389 -55.44 16.18 26.61
C SER A 389 -56.78 15.50 26.35
N MET A 390 -56.86 14.66 25.32
CA MET A 390 -58.03 13.82 25.06
C MET A 390 -58.28 12.83 26.20
N ALA A 391 -57.21 12.18 26.70
CA ALA A 391 -57.29 11.25 27.83
C ALA A 391 -57.69 11.93 29.16
N LYS A 392 -57.41 13.23 29.32
CA LYS A 392 -57.83 14.01 30.50
C LYS A 392 -59.29 14.47 30.43
N ASN A 393 -59.85 14.60 29.24
CA ASN A 393 -61.19 15.16 29.01
C ASN A 393 -62.29 14.09 28.85
N SER A 394 -61.93 12.80 28.73
CA SER A 394 -62.90 11.70 28.66
C SER A 394 -63.11 11.05 30.03
N GLU A 395 -64.34 11.03 30.54
CA GLU A 395 -64.76 10.21 31.71
C GLU A 395 -64.78 8.70 31.40
N ALA A 396 -63.97 8.20 30.47
CA ALA A 396 -64.00 6.82 29.99
C ALA A 396 -62.69 6.09 30.29
N GLU A 397 -62.82 4.94 30.97
CA GLU A 397 -61.83 3.94 31.36
C GLU A 397 -61.02 3.28 30.21
N SER A 398 -60.51 4.03 29.23
CA SER A 398 -59.97 3.43 28.00
C SER A 398 -58.44 3.39 27.85
N LEU A 399 -57.66 4.09 28.69
CA LEU A 399 -56.20 4.02 28.68
C LEU A 399 -55.66 3.82 30.09
N SER A 400 -55.06 2.66 30.35
CA SER A 400 -54.44 2.37 31.65
C SER A 400 -53.27 3.33 31.93
N ALA A 401 -53.19 3.84 33.17
CA ALA A 401 -52.12 4.76 33.61
C ALA A 401 -50.67 4.33 33.23
N PRO A 402 -50.32 3.03 33.20
CA PRO A 402 -49.01 2.57 32.72
C PRO A 402 -48.72 2.90 31.25
N ILE A 403 -49.74 2.87 30.38
CA ILE A 403 -49.59 3.18 28.95
C ILE A 403 -49.30 4.68 28.77
N LEU A 404 -49.99 5.53 29.52
CA LEU A 404 -49.75 6.98 29.49
C LEU A 404 -48.37 7.36 30.02
N LEU A 405 -47.88 6.67 31.06
CA LEU A 405 -46.51 6.81 31.54
C LEU A 405 -45.50 6.39 30.47
N LYS A 406 -45.72 5.25 29.81
CA LYS A 406 -44.78 4.75 28.79
C LYS A 406 -44.72 5.64 27.55
N VAL A 407 -45.85 6.23 27.16
CA VAL A 407 -45.91 7.21 26.06
C VAL A 407 -45.16 8.50 26.42
N ARG A 408 -45.21 8.95 27.68
CA ARG A 408 -44.39 10.09 28.14
C ARG A 408 -42.90 9.75 28.14
N GLU A 409 -42.51 8.59 28.66
CA GLU A 409 -41.11 8.14 28.63
C GLU A 409 -40.56 8.06 27.20
N VAL A 410 -41.33 7.54 26.24
CA VAL A 410 -40.91 7.46 24.84
C VAL A 410 -40.70 8.84 24.23
N ARG A 411 -41.61 9.78 24.50
CA ARG A 411 -41.47 11.18 24.07
C ARG A 411 -40.22 11.81 24.67
N ASP A 412 -40.00 11.67 25.97
CA ASP A 412 -38.90 12.31 26.67
C ASP A 412 -37.54 11.71 26.20
N LEU A 413 -37.45 10.38 26.04
CA LEU A 413 -36.28 9.69 25.45
C LEU A 413 -36.00 10.11 24.01
N SER A 414 -37.04 10.26 23.18
CA SER A 414 -36.86 10.70 21.79
C SER A 414 -36.38 12.15 21.69
N GLY A 415 -36.80 13.02 22.62
CA GLY A 415 -36.31 14.40 22.74
C GLY A 415 -34.83 14.46 23.16
N GLU A 416 -34.44 13.68 24.17
CA GLU A 416 -33.04 13.55 24.59
C GLU A 416 -32.13 13.02 23.48
N THR A 417 -32.64 12.08 22.67
CA THR A 417 -31.92 11.52 21.52
C THR A 417 -31.66 12.60 20.46
N CYS A 418 -32.66 13.41 20.12
CA CYS A 418 -32.49 14.51 19.16
C CYS A 418 -31.54 15.61 19.68
N ALA A 419 -31.58 15.92 20.99
CA ALA A 419 -30.65 16.88 21.60
C ALA A 419 -29.20 16.38 21.60
N SER A 420 -29.01 15.08 21.82
CA SER A 420 -27.69 14.43 21.76
C SER A 420 -27.13 14.43 20.34
N LEU A 421 -27.95 14.11 19.34
CA LEU A 421 -27.56 14.13 17.92
C LEU A 421 -27.18 15.54 17.45
N ARG A 422 -27.92 16.57 17.87
CA ARG A 422 -27.54 17.99 17.67
C ARG A 422 -26.16 18.32 18.21
N SER A 423 -25.88 17.90 19.44
CA SER A 423 -24.60 18.17 20.08
C SER A 423 -23.44 17.46 19.34
N CYS A 424 -23.66 16.23 18.87
CA CYS A 424 -22.70 15.51 18.05
C CYS A 424 -22.44 16.21 16.70
N LEU A 425 -23.48 16.73 16.04
CA LEU A 425 -23.35 17.46 14.79
C LEU A 425 -22.56 18.78 14.98
N GLY A 426 -22.82 19.51 16.06
CA GLY A 426 -22.04 20.71 16.40
C GLY A 426 -20.56 20.43 16.62
N LEU A 427 -20.22 19.31 17.27
CA LEU A 427 -18.83 18.88 17.45
C LEU A 427 -18.17 18.47 16.13
N LEU A 428 -18.90 17.81 15.23
CA LEU A 428 -18.39 17.42 13.90
C LEU A 428 -18.13 18.65 13.03
N SER A 429 -19.04 19.63 13.04
CA SER A 429 -18.87 20.89 12.31
C SER A 429 -17.68 21.70 12.82
N GLN A 430 -17.51 21.82 14.14
CA GLN A 430 -16.30 22.44 14.73
C GLN A 430 -15.02 21.69 14.34
N GLN A 431 -15.08 20.36 14.27
CA GLN A 431 -13.94 19.55 13.86
C GLN A 431 -13.62 19.78 12.37
N GLU A 432 -14.62 19.83 11.50
CA GLU A 432 -14.48 20.12 10.07
C GLU A 432 -13.83 21.50 9.82
N GLU A 433 -14.24 22.54 10.55
CA GLU A 433 -13.61 23.86 10.49
C GLU A 433 -12.12 23.80 10.85
N VAL A 434 -11.76 23.06 11.91
CA VAL A 434 -10.37 22.87 12.32
C VAL A 434 -9.56 22.09 11.26
N TRP A 435 -10.16 21.07 10.64
CA TRP A 435 -9.53 20.33 9.54
C TRP A 435 -9.33 21.20 8.31
N SER A 436 -10.32 22.01 7.94
CA SER A 436 -10.24 22.96 6.82
C SER A 436 -9.10 23.96 7.04
N LEU A 437 -9.01 24.53 8.23
CA LEU A 437 -7.98 25.51 8.57
C LEU A 437 -6.57 24.87 8.58
N LYS A 438 -6.46 23.61 9.01
CA LYS A 438 -5.21 22.86 8.94
C LYS A 438 -4.82 22.50 7.51
N LEU A 439 -5.79 22.18 6.65
CA LEU A 439 -5.58 21.92 5.23
C LEU A 439 -5.08 23.19 4.52
N GLU A 440 -5.71 24.33 4.76
CA GLU A 440 -5.26 25.63 4.24
C GLU A 440 -3.82 25.96 4.67
N GLN A 441 -3.48 25.72 5.94
CA GLN A 441 -2.11 25.91 6.43
C GLN A 441 -1.09 24.99 5.73
N GLU A 442 -1.44 23.74 5.46
CA GLU A 442 -0.55 22.81 4.73
C GLU A 442 -0.44 23.17 3.24
N VAL A 443 -1.53 23.62 2.61
CA VAL A 443 -1.50 24.13 1.23
C VAL A 443 -0.58 25.34 1.11
N GLU A 444 -0.67 26.30 2.04
CA GLU A 444 0.20 27.49 2.03
C GLU A 444 1.67 27.13 2.29
N LYS A 445 1.97 26.18 3.21
CA LYS A 445 3.33 25.67 3.41
C LYS A 445 3.89 25.03 2.15
N ASN A 446 3.10 24.20 1.46
CA ASN A 446 3.50 23.56 0.21
C ASN A 446 3.76 24.58 -0.88
N LYS A 447 2.94 25.64 -0.95
CA LYS A 447 3.15 26.75 -1.87
C LYS A 447 4.47 27.48 -1.59
N ILE A 448 4.72 27.88 -0.35
CA ILE A 448 5.99 28.54 0.04
C ILE A 448 7.19 27.65 -0.26
N LEU A 449 7.09 26.34 0.02
CA LEU A 449 8.15 25.38 -0.29
C LEU A 449 8.40 25.29 -1.80
N SER A 450 7.35 25.27 -2.62
CA SER A 450 7.46 25.23 -4.08
C SER A 450 8.11 26.49 -4.64
N GLU A 451 7.74 27.68 -4.12
CA GLU A 451 8.33 28.95 -4.51
C GLU A 451 9.81 29.02 -4.12
N ALA A 452 10.17 28.52 -2.92
CA ALA A 452 11.56 28.43 -2.45
C ALA A 452 12.40 27.45 -3.28
N LEU A 453 11.83 26.32 -3.70
CA LEU A 453 12.50 25.39 -4.61
C LEU A 453 12.73 26.02 -5.99
N GLN A 454 11.78 26.82 -6.47
CA GLN A 454 11.89 27.50 -7.75
C GLN A 454 12.90 28.65 -7.75
N THR A 455 13.02 29.41 -6.65
CA THR A 455 14.09 30.40 -6.49
C THR A 455 15.47 29.74 -6.39
N LEU A 456 15.61 28.65 -5.64
CA LEU A 456 16.84 27.85 -5.63
C LEU A 456 17.22 27.32 -7.02
N ALA A 457 16.23 26.84 -7.78
CA ALA A 457 16.46 26.37 -9.15
C ALA A 457 16.93 27.49 -10.09
N THR A 458 16.38 28.70 -9.96
CA THR A 458 16.79 29.86 -10.77
C THR A 458 18.16 30.41 -10.37
N GLU A 459 18.48 30.46 -9.08
CA GLU A 459 19.82 30.81 -8.60
C GLU A 459 20.89 29.81 -9.06
N HIS A 460 20.59 28.51 -8.96
CA HIS A 460 21.47 27.47 -9.49
C HIS A 460 21.68 27.63 -11.00
N HIS A 461 20.62 27.89 -11.76
CA HIS A 461 20.72 28.16 -13.19
C HIS A 461 21.62 29.36 -13.50
N ASN A 462 21.46 30.47 -12.78
CA ASN A 462 22.28 31.68 -12.93
C ASN A 462 23.75 31.46 -12.57
N LEU A 463 24.04 30.65 -11.54
CA LEU A 463 25.41 30.28 -11.16
C LEU A 463 26.05 29.34 -12.18
N THR A 464 25.27 28.45 -12.80
CA THR A 464 25.76 27.59 -13.91
C THR A 464 25.94 28.35 -15.22
N ALA A 465 25.27 29.50 -15.40
CA ALA A 465 25.33 30.35 -16.58
C ALA A 465 26.39 31.48 -16.48
N GLY A 466 27.51 31.24 -15.80
CA GLY A 466 28.63 32.18 -15.69
C GLY A 466 29.18 32.68 -17.05
N PRO A 467 29.90 33.83 -17.07
CA PRO A 467 29.98 34.71 -18.24
C PRO A 467 30.70 34.08 -19.43
N SER A 468 30.10 34.27 -20.61
CA SER A 468 30.68 33.92 -21.92
C SER A 468 32.09 34.51 -22.08
N PRO A 469 33.08 33.75 -22.60
CA PRO A 469 34.41 34.29 -22.84
C PRO A 469 34.32 35.37 -23.93
N GLY A 470 34.71 36.59 -23.58
CA GLY A 470 34.76 37.72 -24.51
C GLY A 470 35.71 37.44 -25.70
N PRO A 471 35.48 38.08 -26.86
CA PRO A 471 36.27 37.82 -28.06
C PRO A 471 37.70 38.29 -27.86
N GLY A 472 38.63 37.33 -27.75
CA GLY A 472 40.07 37.59 -27.72
C GLY A 472 40.50 38.38 -28.94
N HIS A 473 41.06 39.57 -28.69
CA HIS A 473 41.73 40.38 -29.70
C HIS A 473 43.02 39.67 -30.13
N CYS A 474 43.10 39.31 -31.41
CA CYS A 474 44.37 39.07 -32.08
C CYS A 474 45.05 40.44 -32.35
N ARG A 475 46.21 40.68 -31.72
CA ARG A 475 47.29 41.49 -32.27
C ARG A 475 48.63 40.95 -31.81
#